data_AF-A0ABD1CXT5-F1
#
_entry.id   AF-A0ABD1CXT5-F1
#
_cell.length_a   1.000
_cell.length_b   1.000
_cell.length_c   1.000
_cell.angle_alpha   90.00
_cell.angle_beta   90.00
_cell.angle_gamma   90.00
#
_symmetry.space_group_name_H-M   'P 1'
#
loop_
_entity.id
_entity.type
_entity.pdbx_description
1 polymer ?
#
loop_
_entity_poly.entity_id
_entity_poly.type
_entity_poly.pdbx_seq_one_letter_code
_entity_poly.pdbx_strand_id
1 'polypeptide(L)'
;SGYAPDCDSQGFYKPTQCHQAVGVCWCVDEHGVEFANTRTRGKPNCDEIINNASTLNTDDEDAEDSEDDDDSQEGSADRLLVF
;
A
#
# COMPACT_ATOMS: atom_id res chain seq x y z
N SER A 1 -15.30 -18.47 -6.46
CA SER A 1 -15.44 -18.11 -5.04
C SER A 1 -14.54 -16.93 -4.78
N GLY A 2 -15.08 -15.79 -4.36
CA GLY A 2 -14.31 -14.57 -4.09
C GLY A 2 -13.73 -14.53 -2.68
N TYR A 3 -12.91 -13.52 -2.43
CA TYR A 3 -12.45 -13.15 -1.09
C TYR A 3 -13.50 -12.26 -0.40
N ALA A 4 -13.80 -12.54 0.86
CA ALA A 4 -14.58 -11.66 1.72
C ALA A 4 -13.70 -11.27 2.91
N PRO A 5 -13.44 -9.97 3.16
CA PRO A 5 -12.66 -9.55 4.31
C PRO A 5 -13.42 -9.78 5.61
N ASP A 6 -12.68 -10.04 6.69
CA ASP A 6 -13.24 -10.08 8.04
C ASP A 6 -13.15 -8.68 8.66
N CYS A 7 -14.26 -8.25 9.29
CA CYS A 7 -14.41 -6.93 9.90
C CYS A 7 -14.90 -7.07 11.35
N ASP A 8 -14.56 -6.08 12.18
CA ASP A 8 -15.05 -5.99 13.55
C ASP A 8 -16.45 -5.34 13.65
N SER A 9 -16.96 -5.15 14.86
CA SER A 9 -18.27 -4.52 15.10
C SER A 9 -18.33 -3.03 14.79
N GLN A 10 -17.18 -2.36 14.69
CA GLN A 10 -17.09 -0.95 14.32
C GLN A 10 -16.95 -0.77 12.80
N GLY A 11 -16.68 -1.85 12.07
CA GLY A 11 -16.51 -1.86 10.61
C GLY A 11 -15.05 -1.80 10.16
N PHE A 12 -14.09 -1.85 11.08
CA PHE A 12 -12.67 -1.93 10.74
C PHE A 12 -12.28 -3.34 10.34
N TYR A 13 -11.20 -3.46 9.56
CA TYR A 13 -10.66 -4.76 9.20
C TYR A 13 -10.09 -5.45 10.43
N LYS A 14 -10.40 -6.75 10.59
CA LYS A 14 -9.74 -7.53 11.64
C LYS A 14 -8.26 -7.68 11.32
N PRO A 15 -7.40 -7.69 12.34
CA PRO A 15 -5.95 -7.73 12.15
C PRO A 15 -5.48 -8.99 11.42
N THR A 16 -6.23 -10.09 11.46
CA THR A 16 -5.93 -11.32 10.72
C THR A 16 -6.97 -11.54 9.62
N GLN A 17 -6.50 -11.54 8.37
CA GLN A 17 -7.33 -11.83 7.20
C GLN A 17 -6.96 -13.17 6.59
N CYS A 18 -7.96 -13.93 6.15
CA CYS A 18 -7.75 -15.26 5.57
C CYS A 18 -8.48 -15.42 4.23
N HIS A 19 -7.72 -15.72 3.18
CA HIS A 19 -8.25 -16.12 1.89
C HIS A 19 -8.54 -17.62 1.88
N GLN A 20 -9.73 -18.00 2.31
CA GLN A 20 -10.16 -19.40 2.44
C GLN A 20 -9.97 -20.21 1.14
N ALA A 21 -10.19 -19.60 -0.03
CA ALA A 21 -10.04 -20.30 -1.31
C ALA A 21 -8.58 -20.64 -1.68
N VAL A 22 -7.59 -19.94 -1.10
CA VAL A 22 -6.16 -20.20 -1.34
C VAL A 22 -5.52 -20.85 -0.10
N GLY A 23 -6.20 -20.81 1.05
CA GLY A 23 -5.72 -21.36 2.32
C GLY A 23 -4.58 -20.54 2.91
N VAL A 24 -4.60 -19.23 2.71
CA VAL A 24 -3.54 -18.31 3.13
C VAL A 24 -4.13 -17.20 3.98
N CYS A 25 -3.46 -16.84 5.06
CA CYS A 25 -3.80 -15.72 5.92
C CYS A 25 -2.63 -14.72 6.01
N TRP A 26 -2.93 -13.47 6.32
CA TRP A 26 -1.97 -12.39 6.48
C TRP A 26 -2.46 -11.40 7.54
N CYS A 27 -1.58 -10.52 7.98
CA CYS A 27 -1.94 -9.45 8.91
C CYS A 27 -2.27 -8.19 8.14
N VAL A 28 -3.28 -7.45 8.61
CA VAL A 28 -3.65 -6.14 8.06
C VAL A 28 -3.80 -5.10 9.16
N ASP A 29 -3.72 -3.82 8.78
CA ASP A 29 -4.12 -2.71 9.63
C ASP A 29 -5.64 -2.50 9.66
N GLU A 30 -6.12 -1.49 10.39
CA GLU A 30 -7.54 -1.15 10.49
C GLU A 30 -8.19 -0.75 9.15
N HIS A 31 -7.38 -0.33 8.17
CA HIS A 31 -7.79 0.05 6.82
C HIS A 31 -7.74 -1.13 5.81
N GLY A 32 -7.22 -2.29 6.23
CA GLY A 32 -7.10 -3.48 5.39
C GLY A 32 -5.81 -3.59 4.59
N VAL A 33 -4.80 -2.76 4.88
CA VAL A 33 -3.47 -2.80 4.27
C VAL A 33 -2.68 -3.97 4.83
N GLU A 34 -2.16 -4.84 3.96
CA GLU A 34 -1.35 -6.00 4.36
C GLU A 34 0.03 -5.58 4.88
N PHE A 35 0.42 -6.12 6.03
CA PHE A 35 1.79 -6.01 6.52
C PHE A 35 2.71 -6.95 5.71
N ALA A 36 3.85 -6.42 5.27
CA ALA A 36 4.83 -7.20 4.52
C ALA A 36 5.31 -8.43 5.30
N ASN A 37 5.55 -9.54 4.58
CA ASN A 37 6.04 -10.81 5.13
C ASN A 37 5.12 -11.49 6.16
N THR A 38 3.84 -11.15 6.22
CA THR A 38 2.89 -11.79 7.16
C THR A 38 2.08 -12.92 6.56
N ARG A 39 2.18 -13.11 5.24
CA ARG A 39 1.40 -14.08 4.48
C ARG A 39 1.85 -15.53 4.73
N THR A 40 0.97 -16.35 5.29
CA THR A 40 1.27 -17.73 5.69
C THR A 40 0.08 -18.68 5.53
N ARG A 41 0.32 -19.99 5.42
CA ARG A 41 -0.72 -21.05 5.33
C ARG A 41 -1.24 -21.49 6.70
N GLY A 42 -1.47 -20.54 7.60
CA GLY A 42 -1.86 -20.78 8.99
C GLY A 42 -2.32 -19.49 9.65
N LYS A 43 -2.42 -19.47 10.99
CA LYS A 43 -2.78 -18.25 11.73
C LYS A 43 -1.52 -17.44 12.06
N PRO A 44 -1.30 -16.26 11.44
CA PRO A 44 -0.19 -15.38 11.80
C PRO A 44 -0.42 -14.72 13.17
N ASN A 45 0.68 -14.34 13.84
CA ASN A 45 0.64 -13.58 15.10
C ASN A 45 0.62 -12.09 14.78
N CYS A 46 -0.57 -11.50 14.61
CA CYS A 46 -0.69 -10.10 14.20
C CYS A 46 -0.51 -9.10 15.34
N ASP A 47 -0.71 -9.51 16.61
CA ASP A 47 -0.51 -8.62 17.77
C ASP A 47 0.92 -8.07 17.86
N GLU A 48 1.94 -8.92 17.67
CA GLU A 48 3.34 -8.48 17.72
C GLU A 48 3.71 -7.57 16.55
N ILE A 49 3.10 -7.79 15.39
CA ILE A 49 3.37 -7.06 14.15
C ILE A 49 2.74 -5.67 14.20
N ILE A 50 1.52 -5.55 14.72
CA ILE A 50 0.87 -4.24 14.84
C ILE A 50 1.60 -3.36 15.87
N ASN A 51 2.09 -3.98 16.95
CA ASN A 51 2.88 -3.26 17.95
C ASN A 51 4.21 -2.76 17.36
N ASN A 52 4.87 -3.54 16.48
CA ASN A 52 6.10 -3.11 15.83
C ASN A 52 5.86 -2.07 14.71
N ALA A 53 4.75 -2.18 13.98
CA ALA A 53 4.40 -1.24 12.93
C ALA A 53 4.03 0.13 13.49
N SER A 54 3.44 0.17 14.68
CA SER A 54 3.17 1.41 15.42
C SER A 54 4.46 2.18 15.76
N THR A 55 5.61 1.49 15.86
CA THR A 55 6.93 2.12 16.08
C THR A 55 7.70 2.42 14.79
N LEU A 56 7.21 1.97 13.63
CA LEU A 56 7.80 2.22 12.32
C LEU A 56 7.09 3.36 11.55
N ASN A 57 6.03 3.93 12.13
CA ASN A 57 5.38 5.16 11.63
C ASN A 57 6.09 6.44 12.11
N THR A 58 7.39 6.36 12.44
CA THR A 58 8.21 7.56 12.68
C THR A 58 9.26 7.58 11.57
N ASP A 59 9.23 8.65 10.76
CA ASP A 59 10.23 9.04 9.78
C ASP A 59 10.21 8.28 8.43
N ASP A 60 9.09 8.32 7.72
CA ASP A 60 9.15 8.53 6.26
C ASP A 60 8.81 10.01 6.02
N GLU A 61 9.75 10.86 6.45
CA GLU A 61 9.87 12.22 5.91
C GLU A 61 10.33 12.03 4.46
N ASP A 62 9.41 11.78 3.53
CA ASP A 62 9.67 11.85 2.09
C ASP A 62 9.85 13.33 1.73
N ALA A 63 11.05 13.82 2.01
CA ALA A 63 11.55 15.10 1.55
C ALA A 63 13.04 14.93 1.25
N GLU A 64 13.40 14.73 -0.02
CA GLU A 64 14.62 15.17 -0.73
C GLU A 64 14.42 14.74 -2.21
N ASP A 65 13.75 15.53 -3.07
CA ASP A 65 14.31 16.55 -3.96
C ASP A 65 15.37 16.06 -4.97
N SER A 66 15.04 16.17 -6.26
CA SER A 66 16.01 16.55 -7.30
C SER A 66 15.27 17.24 -8.44
N GLU A 67 15.43 18.55 -8.48
CA GLU A 67 15.11 19.45 -9.59
C GLU A 67 15.81 18.98 -10.87
N ASP A 68 15.04 18.54 -11.88
CA ASP A 68 15.54 18.35 -13.24
C ASP A 68 15.22 19.59 -14.09
N ASP A 69 16.05 20.62 -13.96
CA ASP A 69 16.23 21.66 -14.98
C ASP A 69 17.04 21.07 -16.16
N ASP A 70 16.37 20.77 -17.28
CA ASP A 70 17.03 20.68 -18.60
C ASP A 70 16.50 21.78 -19.51
N ASP A 71 17.20 22.92 -19.47
CA ASP A 71 17.18 23.92 -20.53
C ASP A 71 17.82 23.33 -21.78
N SER A 72 17.04 23.10 -22.84
CA SER A 72 17.56 23.14 -24.21
C SER A 72 16.50 23.20 -25.31
N GLN A 73 16.43 24.41 -25.88
CA GLN A 73 16.36 24.71 -27.31
C GLN A 73 14.97 24.95 -27.97
N GLU A 74 14.69 26.26 -28.07
CA GLU A 74 14.04 26.97 -29.19
C GLU A 74 13.88 26.16 -30.49
N GLY A 75 12.62 25.97 -30.88
CA GLY A 75 12.22 25.50 -32.21
C GLY A 75 11.09 26.36 -32.75
N SER A 76 11.45 27.49 -33.38
CA SER A 76 10.54 28.27 -34.22
C SER A 76 10.18 27.47 -35.47
N ALA A 77 8.89 27.18 -35.64
CA ALA A 77 8.32 26.84 -36.94
C ALA A 77 6.87 27.31 -37.03
N ASP A 78 6.70 28.47 -37.65
CA ASP A 78 5.46 28.95 -38.23
C ASP A 78 5.00 27.97 -39.33
N ARG A 79 3.90 27.24 -39.11
CA ARG A 79 2.97 26.94 -40.21
C ARG A 79 1.56 26.57 -39.73
N LEU A 80 0.69 27.56 -39.89
CA LEU A 80 -0.75 27.47 -39.81
C LEU A 80 -1.35 26.62 -40.97
N LEU A 81 -2.41 25.87 -40.61
CA LEU A 81 -3.45 25.19 -41.41
C LEU A 81 -3.09 23.91 -42.19
N VAL A 82 -3.86 22.83 -41.94
CA VAL A 82 -4.96 22.44 -42.85
C VAL A 82 -6.15 21.88 -42.02
N PHE A 83 -7.35 22.22 -42.51
CA PHE A 83 -8.74 22.06 -42.04
C PHE A 83 -9.18 20.70 -41.49
#